data_AF-A0A1H4BGL7-F1
#
_entry.id   AF-A0A1H4BGL7-F1
#
_cell.length_a   1.000
_cell.length_b   1.000
_cell.length_c   1.000
_cell.angle_alpha   90.00
_cell.angle_beta   90.00
_cell.angle_gamma   90.00
#
_symmetry.space_group_name_H-M   'P 1'
#
loop_
_entity.id
_entity.type
_entity.pdbx_description
1 polymer ?
#
loop_
_entity_poly.entity_id
_entity_poly.type
_entity_poly.pdbx_seq_one_letter_code
_entity_poly.pdbx_strand_id
1 'polypeptide(L)'
;MANNVNITSNGIQKVLRNYNEKQALAEYVWNGFDAHADTVEISYTSNELGFIDGLEISDNGHGINFENLSIKFDPFFESEKATYLPLNKNRSVMHGKNGVGRLTFFKFANDAEWQTTFLQGGSLQSGRITTGVHALNNYQAGLLDIPLNDKPGTRVLFSNLRISAEELEQEIIPYLKSEFCWFLELNKKNNYSILVNGVILDYTDNIQDYEDGLLIRYEDSSTVFKLKFVQWKESLHKELSKAYFINEKNLEMHKEYTTLNKKADEYFHSVYIESEFFTDFDFSGSEFDTQVKLYHRSKSSPEFKYLQKKVNELLRAKRKAFLKEYSSRLLERYEKDGILLPAGTGLVPGVKRNKDLLSILKTFYEIQPRLFSNLSIDQKKTIVALLDTLLFSDQRKQIVPILENIVDMEEEEKAELNSILLT
;
A
#
# COMPACT_ATOMS: atom_id res chain seq x y z
N MET A 1 38.96 -29.42 3.56
CA MET A 1 37.98 -29.24 2.46
C MET A 1 36.80 -28.48 3.05
N ALA A 2 36.49 -27.30 2.53
CA ALA A 2 35.29 -26.59 2.94
C ALA A 2 34.11 -27.17 2.14
N ASN A 3 33.05 -27.59 2.84
CA ASN A 3 31.81 -28.04 2.22
C ASN A 3 30.85 -26.85 2.19
N ASN A 4 30.28 -26.55 1.02
CA ASN A 4 29.25 -25.52 0.89
C ASN A 4 27.90 -26.08 1.36
N VAL A 5 27.20 -25.33 2.21
CA VAL A 5 25.83 -25.64 2.63
C VAL A 5 24.88 -25.05 1.59
N ASN A 6 24.17 -25.92 0.86
CA ASN A 6 23.20 -25.50 -0.15
C ASN A 6 21.78 -25.51 0.44
N ILE A 7 21.00 -24.48 0.12
CA ILE A 7 19.58 -24.47 0.45
C ILE A 7 18.82 -25.47 -0.44
N THR A 8 17.85 -26.18 0.14
CA THR A 8 16.99 -27.12 -0.58
C THR A 8 15.66 -26.47 -0.95
N SER A 9 14.96 -26.99 -1.96
CA SER A 9 13.61 -26.56 -2.34
C SER A 9 12.64 -26.53 -1.15
N ASN A 10 12.71 -27.54 -0.27
CA ASN A 10 11.90 -27.59 0.96
C ASN A 10 12.26 -26.46 1.94
N GLY A 11 13.55 -26.09 2.03
CA GLY A 11 13.99 -24.93 2.81
C GLY A 11 13.43 -23.63 2.26
N ILE A 12 13.52 -23.43 0.94
CA ILE A 12 12.97 -22.26 0.23
C ILE A 12 11.47 -22.13 0.50
N GLN A 13 10.69 -23.20 0.31
CA GLN A 13 9.24 -23.18 0.54
C GLN A 13 8.87 -22.86 1.98
N LYS A 14 9.63 -23.39 2.97
CA LYS A 14 9.42 -23.08 4.39
C LYS A 14 9.65 -21.60 4.69
N VAL A 15 10.67 -21.00 4.10
CA VAL A 15 10.95 -19.56 4.31
C VAL A 15 9.89 -18.69 3.64
N LEU A 16 9.41 -19.08 2.46
CA LEU A 16 8.38 -18.36 1.70
C LEU A 16 6.95 -18.77 2.07
N ARG A 17 6.77 -19.51 3.17
CA ARG A 17 5.45 -20.07 3.56
C ARG A 17 4.38 -19.00 3.79
N ASN A 18 4.78 -17.81 4.22
CA ASN A 18 3.86 -16.72 4.55
C ASN A 18 3.33 -15.99 3.31
N TYR A 19 3.89 -16.22 2.12
CA TYR A 19 3.30 -15.72 0.88
C TYR A 19 2.01 -16.48 0.61
N ASN A 20 1.01 -15.79 0.07
CA ASN A 20 -0.14 -16.42 -0.57
C ASN A 20 -0.10 -16.18 -2.09
N GLU A 21 -1.09 -16.71 -2.79
CA GLU A 21 -1.23 -16.69 -4.25
C GLU A 21 -1.30 -15.24 -4.76
N LYS A 22 -2.09 -14.39 -4.09
CA LYS A 22 -2.28 -12.96 -4.42
C LYS A 22 -0.97 -12.18 -4.31
N GLN A 23 -0.24 -12.38 -3.21
CA GLN A 23 1.07 -11.78 -2.98
C GLN A 23 2.10 -12.29 -3.99
N ALA A 24 2.10 -13.58 -4.29
CA ALA A 24 3.02 -14.17 -5.25
C ALA A 24 2.83 -13.58 -6.66
N LEU A 25 1.59 -13.45 -7.15
CA LEU A 25 1.31 -12.80 -8.43
C LEU A 25 1.68 -11.30 -8.41
N ALA A 26 1.43 -10.60 -7.31
CA ALA A 26 1.85 -9.21 -7.15
C ALA A 26 3.39 -9.04 -7.26
N GLU A 27 4.19 -9.99 -6.74
CA GLU A 27 5.65 -9.95 -6.91
C GLU A 27 6.07 -10.03 -8.39
N TYR A 28 5.34 -10.75 -9.24
CA TYR A 28 5.62 -10.79 -10.68
C TYR A 28 5.27 -9.48 -11.38
N VAL A 29 4.19 -8.82 -10.97
CA VAL A 29 3.87 -7.48 -11.46
C VAL A 29 4.93 -6.47 -11.04
N TRP A 30 5.35 -6.51 -9.77
CA TRP A 30 6.47 -5.69 -9.28
C TRP A 30 7.77 -5.97 -10.02
N ASN A 31 8.07 -7.23 -10.37
CA ASN A 31 9.26 -7.58 -11.16
C ASN A 31 9.26 -6.92 -12.54
N GLY A 32 8.09 -6.79 -13.18
CA GLY A 32 7.95 -6.07 -14.45
C GLY A 32 8.30 -4.59 -14.29
N PHE A 33 7.67 -3.88 -13.34
CA PHE A 33 7.99 -2.47 -13.08
C PHE A 33 9.45 -2.26 -12.64
N ASP A 34 10.00 -3.17 -11.84
CA ASP A 34 11.40 -3.19 -11.44
C ASP A 34 12.36 -3.38 -12.63
N ALA A 35 11.88 -3.94 -13.76
CA ALA A 35 12.60 -4.04 -15.02
C ALA A 35 12.43 -2.80 -15.92
N HIS A 36 11.93 -1.70 -15.35
CA HIS A 36 11.61 -0.46 -16.05
C HIS A 36 10.52 -0.60 -17.11
N ALA A 37 9.62 -1.58 -16.96
CA ALA A 37 8.39 -1.62 -17.72
C ALA A 37 7.48 -0.45 -17.30
N ASP A 38 6.76 0.12 -18.26
CA ASP A 38 5.59 0.97 -17.98
C ASP A 38 4.30 0.15 -18.04
N THR A 39 4.31 -1.01 -18.69
CA THR A 39 3.14 -1.84 -18.90
C THR A 39 3.44 -3.28 -18.51
N VAL A 40 2.60 -3.83 -17.64
CA VAL A 40 2.61 -5.25 -17.27
C VAL A 40 1.26 -5.86 -17.62
N GLU A 41 1.25 -6.99 -18.30
CA GLU A 41 0.03 -7.69 -18.69
C GLU A 41 -0.06 -9.06 -18.01
N ILE A 42 -1.21 -9.33 -17.41
CA ILE A 42 -1.61 -10.63 -16.87
C ILE A 42 -2.60 -11.23 -17.84
N SER A 43 -2.25 -12.32 -18.49
CA SER A 43 -3.11 -13.00 -19.47
C SER A 43 -3.38 -14.42 -19.02
N TYR A 44 -4.63 -14.84 -19.09
CA TYR A 44 -5.02 -16.19 -18.70
C TYR A 44 -6.22 -16.68 -19.52
N THR A 45 -6.30 -18.00 -19.67
CA THR A 45 -7.41 -18.68 -20.33
C THR A 45 -7.98 -19.75 -19.41
N SER A 46 -9.29 -19.83 -19.30
CA SER A 46 -9.96 -20.87 -18.53
C SER A 46 -10.96 -21.66 -19.36
N ASN A 47 -11.14 -22.93 -19.00
CA ASN A 47 -12.19 -23.76 -19.58
C ASN A 47 -13.55 -23.51 -18.91
N GLU A 48 -14.60 -24.15 -19.43
CA GLU A 48 -15.99 -24.00 -18.94
C GLU A 48 -16.18 -24.41 -17.47
N LEU A 49 -15.27 -25.22 -16.92
CA LEU A 49 -15.29 -25.65 -15.52
C LEU A 49 -14.53 -24.68 -14.60
N GLY A 50 -13.97 -23.59 -15.13
CA GLY A 50 -13.25 -22.57 -14.37
C GLY A 50 -11.79 -22.91 -14.05
N PHE A 51 -11.26 -24.01 -14.58
CA PHE A 51 -9.82 -24.30 -14.47
C PHE A 51 -9.03 -23.46 -15.46
N ILE A 52 -7.89 -22.95 -15.02
CA ILE A 52 -7.01 -22.15 -15.86
C ILE A 52 -6.09 -23.09 -16.67
N ASP A 53 -6.20 -23.02 -17.99
CA ASP A 53 -5.38 -23.81 -18.92
C ASP A 53 -4.03 -23.14 -19.21
N GLY A 54 -3.93 -21.82 -19.01
CA GLY A 54 -2.70 -21.05 -19.17
C GLY A 54 -2.78 -19.74 -18.39
N LEU A 55 -1.68 -19.39 -17.73
CA LEU A 55 -1.48 -18.10 -17.08
C LEU A 55 -0.09 -17.59 -17.45
N GLU A 56 -0.02 -16.33 -17.84
CA GLU A 56 1.22 -15.63 -18.11
C GLU A 56 1.21 -14.23 -17.56
N ILE A 57 2.41 -13.76 -17.21
CA ILE A 57 2.65 -12.36 -16.87
C ILE A 57 3.76 -11.85 -17.78
N SER A 58 3.50 -10.77 -18.50
CA SER A 58 4.47 -10.16 -19.41
C SER A 58 4.71 -8.69 -19.11
N ASP A 59 5.91 -8.22 -19.39
CA ASP A 59 6.34 -6.84 -19.22
C ASP A 59 7.11 -6.33 -20.45
N ASN A 60 7.04 -5.03 -20.70
CA ASN A 60 7.79 -4.36 -21.77
C ASN A 60 9.10 -3.71 -21.28
N GLY A 61 9.68 -4.24 -20.19
CA GLY A 61 10.91 -3.75 -19.59
C GLY A 61 12.17 -4.16 -20.36
N HIS A 62 13.33 -4.02 -19.71
CA HIS A 62 14.64 -4.24 -20.35
C HIS A 62 15.02 -5.73 -20.56
N GLY A 63 14.19 -6.68 -20.13
CA GLY A 63 14.49 -8.12 -20.19
C GLY A 63 15.56 -8.60 -19.20
N ILE A 64 16.00 -9.85 -19.31
CA ILE A 64 16.99 -10.46 -18.43
C ILE A 64 18.26 -10.75 -19.23
N ASN A 65 19.29 -9.91 -19.08
CA ASN A 65 20.60 -10.17 -19.69
C ASN A 65 21.25 -11.43 -19.09
N PHE A 66 21.61 -12.37 -19.95
CA PHE A 66 22.17 -13.68 -19.58
C PHE A 66 23.59 -13.59 -18.99
N GLU A 67 24.35 -12.52 -19.25
CA GLU A 67 25.63 -12.27 -18.56
C GLU A 67 25.43 -12.08 -17.05
N ASN A 68 24.27 -11.55 -16.65
CA ASN A 68 23.91 -11.31 -15.25
C ASN A 68 22.97 -12.40 -14.70
N LEU A 69 22.81 -13.52 -15.40
CA LEU A 69 21.82 -14.53 -15.05
C LEU A 69 22.11 -15.15 -13.69
N SER A 70 23.35 -15.59 -13.47
CA SER A 70 23.79 -16.14 -12.19
C SER A 70 23.58 -15.16 -11.04
N ILE A 71 23.83 -13.87 -11.28
CA ILE A 71 23.64 -12.83 -10.26
C ILE A 71 22.15 -12.56 -9.97
N LYS A 72 21.27 -12.75 -10.95
CA LYS A 72 19.81 -12.58 -10.77
C LYS A 72 19.10 -13.83 -10.25
N PHE A 73 19.61 -15.03 -10.54
CA PHE A 73 18.93 -16.29 -10.27
C PHE A 73 19.59 -17.15 -9.17
N ASP A 74 20.88 -17.01 -8.90
CA ASP A 74 21.58 -17.79 -7.86
C ASP A 74 21.37 -17.24 -6.44
N PRO A 75 21.36 -15.91 -6.21
CA PRO A 75 21.18 -15.36 -4.87
C PRO A 75 19.81 -15.66 -4.26
N PHE A 76 19.84 -16.18 -3.02
CA PHE A 76 18.67 -16.42 -2.18
C PHE A 76 18.81 -15.57 -0.90
N PHE A 77 17.89 -14.61 -0.68
CA PHE A 77 17.99 -13.55 0.33
C PHE A 77 19.11 -12.52 0.12
N GLU A 78 19.81 -12.59 -1.00
CA GLU A 78 20.74 -11.55 -1.44
C GLU A 78 20.16 -10.96 -2.72
N SER A 79 19.93 -9.65 -2.74
CA SER A 79 19.47 -8.92 -3.93
C SER A 79 20.58 -7.98 -4.35
N GLU A 80 20.88 -7.87 -5.66
CA GLU A 80 21.71 -6.79 -6.19
C GLU A 80 21.19 -5.40 -5.77
N LYS A 81 19.86 -5.29 -5.56
CA LYS A 81 19.18 -4.06 -5.13
C LYS A 81 19.44 -3.71 -3.66
N ALA A 82 20.05 -4.62 -2.88
CA ALA A 82 20.49 -4.34 -1.52
C ALA A 82 21.66 -3.35 -1.48
N THR A 83 22.55 -3.37 -2.48
CA THR A 83 23.71 -2.48 -2.55
C THR A 83 23.32 -1.02 -2.79
N TYR A 84 22.12 -0.76 -3.35
CA TYR A 84 21.55 0.57 -3.60
C TYR A 84 20.55 1.04 -2.53
N LEU A 85 20.38 0.27 -1.44
CA LEU A 85 19.41 0.54 -0.35
C LEU A 85 19.46 1.95 0.27
N PRO A 86 20.62 2.63 0.42
CA PRO A 86 20.64 3.98 0.98
C PRO A 86 19.97 5.03 0.07
N LEU A 87 20.12 4.91 -1.27
CA LEU A 87 19.59 5.89 -2.23
C LEU A 87 18.11 5.65 -2.57
N ASN A 88 17.63 4.40 -2.58
CA ASN A 88 16.31 4.05 -3.12
C ASN A 88 15.21 3.75 -2.09
N LYS A 89 15.50 3.76 -0.77
CA LYS A 89 14.47 3.51 0.27
C LYS A 89 13.26 4.44 0.17
N ASN A 90 13.48 5.64 -0.34
CA ASN A 90 12.49 6.70 -0.42
C ASN A 90 12.02 6.95 -1.86
N ARG A 91 12.14 5.96 -2.75
CA ARG A 91 11.51 5.96 -4.08
C ARG A 91 10.71 4.67 -4.25
N SER A 92 9.75 4.69 -5.16
CA SER A 92 8.81 3.61 -5.46
C SER A 92 9.23 2.80 -6.68
N VAL A 93 10.21 3.29 -7.44
CA VAL A 93 10.78 2.66 -8.65
C VAL A 93 11.42 1.29 -8.40
N MET A 94 11.74 0.93 -7.15
CA MET A 94 12.29 -0.40 -6.83
C MET A 94 11.59 -1.05 -5.63
N HIS A 95 10.94 -2.19 -5.87
CA HIS A 95 10.23 -2.97 -4.86
C HIS A 95 11.01 -4.22 -4.41
N GLY A 96 11.73 -4.90 -5.30
CA GLY A 96 12.40 -6.18 -5.03
C GLY A 96 13.62 -6.11 -4.10
N LYS A 97 13.45 -6.45 -2.81
CA LYS A 97 14.52 -6.31 -1.79
C LYS A 97 15.33 -7.58 -1.49
N ASN A 98 14.75 -8.77 -1.68
CA ASN A 98 15.34 -10.02 -1.16
C ASN A 98 15.68 -11.05 -2.24
N GLY A 99 15.41 -10.78 -3.52
CA GLY A 99 15.70 -11.73 -4.60
C GLY A 99 14.92 -13.05 -4.48
N VAL A 100 13.74 -13.04 -3.85
CA VAL A 100 12.91 -14.25 -3.67
C VAL A 100 11.58 -14.22 -4.42
N GLY A 101 11.17 -13.06 -4.96
CA GLY A 101 9.88 -12.89 -5.65
C GLY A 101 9.68 -13.90 -6.78
N ARG A 102 10.73 -14.12 -7.61
CA ARG A 102 10.73 -15.12 -8.70
C ARG A 102 10.47 -16.56 -8.25
N LEU A 103 10.73 -16.87 -6.98
CA LEU A 103 10.52 -18.22 -6.43
C LEU A 103 9.10 -18.39 -5.87
N THR A 104 8.29 -17.32 -5.74
CA THR A 104 6.98 -17.41 -5.09
C THR A 104 5.90 -18.11 -5.92
N PHE A 105 6.16 -18.41 -7.20
CA PHE A 105 5.19 -19.08 -8.08
C PHE A 105 4.70 -20.42 -7.56
N PHE A 106 5.48 -21.13 -6.73
CA PHE A 106 5.06 -22.42 -6.16
C PHE A 106 3.75 -22.35 -5.35
N LYS A 107 3.33 -21.13 -4.99
CA LYS A 107 2.04 -20.87 -4.34
C LYS A 107 0.85 -21.15 -5.26
N PHE A 108 0.98 -20.89 -6.56
CA PHE A 108 -0.12 -21.01 -7.51
C PHE A 108 0.18 -21.91 -8.73
N ALA A 109 1.42 -22.35 -8.93
CA ALA A 109 1.84 -23.19 -10.07
C ALA A 109 2.93 -24.20 -9.66
N ASN A 110 3.11 -25.29 -10.43
CA ASN A 110 4.25 -26.19 -10.19
C ASN A 110 5.50 -25.81 -10.96
N ASP A 111 5.34 -25.14 -12.11
CA ASP A 111 6.44 -24.83 -13.01
C ASP A 111 6.30 -23.41 -13.55
N ALA A 112 7.45 -22.79 -13.81
CA ALA A 112 7.54 -21.46 -14.39
C ALA A 112 8.63 -21.42 -15.48
N GLU A 113 8.31 -20.75 -16.59
CA GLU A 113 9.22 -20.51 -17.72
C GLU A 113 9.29 -19.01 -18.01
N TRP A 114 10.47 -18.41 -17.87
CA TRP A 114 10.74 -17.05 -18.34
C TRP A 114 11.23 -17.11 -19.78
N GLN A 115 10.50 -16.44 -20.67
CA GLN A 115 10.89 -16.12 -22.02
C GLN A 115 11.24 -14.64 -22.05
N THR A 116 12.49 -14.30 -22.34
CA THR A 116 12.96 -12.91 -22.24
C THR A 116 13.70 -12.49 -23.48
N THR A 117 13.53 -11.23 -23.87
CA THR A 117 14.26 -10.57 -24.94
C THR A 117 14.96 -9.35 -24.35
N PHE A 118 16.25 -9.18 -24.62
CA PHE A 118 17.05 -8.10 -24.05
C PHE A 118 18.06 -7.57 -25.08
N LEU A 119 18.50 -6.34 -24.86
CA LEU A 119 19.51 -5.70 -25.71
C LEU A 119 20.91 -6.01 -25.19
N GLN A 120 21.76 -6.56 -26.06
CA GLN A 120 23.17 -6.81 -25.77
C GLN A 120 24.04 -6.39 -26.96
N GLY A 121 25.00 -5.50 -26.70
CA GLY A 121 25.92 -5.01 -27.74
C GLY A 121 25.23 -4.34 -28.94
N GLY A 122 24.03 -3.77 -28.75
CA GLY A 122 23.23 -3.16 -29.83
C GLY A 122 22.38 -4.15 -30.63
N SER A 123 22.40 -5.44 -30.29
CA SER A 123 21.58 -6.49 -30.91
C SER A 123 20.59 -7.07 -29.90
N LEU A 124 19.40 -7.46 -30.38
CA LEU A 124 18.44 -8.20 -29.55
C LEU A 124 18.87 -9.66 -29.45
N GLN A 125 18.78 -10.20 -28.24
CA GLN A 125 18.92 -11.61 -27.96
C GLN A 125 17.73 -12.07 -27.13
N SER A 126 17.41 -13.35 -27.22
CA SER A 126 16.39 -13.96 -26.38
C SER A 126 16.89 -15.22 -25.72
N GLY A 127 16.28 -15.54 -24.59
CA GLY A 127 16.59 -16.75 -23.86
C GLY A 127 15.39 -17.28 -23.12
N ARG A 128 15.53 -18.52 -22.67
CA ARG A 128 14.54 -19.22 -21.86
C ARG A 128 15.16 -19.66 -20.55
N ILE A 129 14.44 -19.48 -19.45
CA ILE A 129 14.82 -19.95 -18.12
C ILE A 129 13.64 -20.75 -17.56
N THR A 130 13.87 -21.96 -17.07
CA THR A 130 12.83 -22.82 -16.50
C THR A 130 13.18 -23.26 -15.09
N THR A 131 12.16 -23.34 -14.24
CA THR A 131 12.28 -23.91 -12.89
C THR A 131 10.97 -24.59 -12.48
N GLY A 132 11.09 -25.58 -11.59
CA GLY A 132 9.95 -26.29 -11.02
C GLY A 132 9.97 -26.28 -9.50
N VAL A 133 8.82 -26.49 -8.87
CA VAL A 133 8.64 -26.46 -7.41
C VAL A 133 9.53 -27.46 -6.66
N HIS A 134 9.90 -28.56 -7.30
CA HIS A 134 10.79 -29.58 -6.73
C HIS A 134 12.27 -29.21 -6.87
N ALA A 135 12.61 -28.28 -7.75
CA ALA A 135 13.97 -27.85 -8.05
C ALA A 135 14.14 -26.33 -7.88
N LEU A 136 13.47 -25.69 -6.91
CA LEU A 136 13.52 -24.24 -6.68
C LEU A 136 14.93 -23.68 -6.39
N ASN A 137 15.87 -24.54 -6.03
CA ASN A 137 17.28 -24.22 -5.84
C ASN A 137 18.13 -24.39 -7.11
N ASN A 138 17.50 -24.64 -8.26
CA ASN A 138 18.14 -24.82 -9.55
C ASN A 138 17.26 -24.23 -10.66
N TYR A 139 17.84 -23.99 -11.82
CA TYR A 139 17.12 -23.59 -13.03
C TYR A 139 17.85 -24.12 -14.26
N GLN A 140 17.13 -24.28 -15.36
CA GLN A 140 17.74 -24.53 -16.66
C GLN A 140 17.62 -23.25 -17.48
N ALA A 141 18.69 -22.85 -18.15
CA ALA A 141 18.66 -21.67 -18.99
C ALA A 141 19.43 -21.88 -20.29
N GLY A 142 18.93 -21.27 -21.36
CA GLY A 142 19.59 -21.29 -22.67
C GLY A 142 19.23 -20.06 -23.49
N LEU A 143 20.21 -19.56 -24.25
CA LEU A 143 19.96 -18.58 -25.30
C LEU A 143 19.27 -19.25 -26.48
N LEU A 144 18.47 -18.47 -27.19
CA LEU A 144 17.81 -18.87 -28.42
C LEU A 144 18.58 -18.31 -29.62
N ASP A 145 18.58 -19.05 -30.73
CA ASP A 145 19.28 -18.65 -31.95
C ASP A 145 18.68 -17.39 -32.59
N ILE A 146 17.39 -17.13 -32.35
CA ILE A 146 16.62 -16.03 -32.93
C ILE A 146 15.86 -15.31 -31.81
N PRO A 147 15.82 -13.96 -31.82
CA PRO A 147 14.99 -13.20 -30.89
C PRO A 147 13.52 -13.58 -31.00
N LEU A 148 12.87 -13.73 -29.84
CA LEU A 148 11.43 -14.01 -29.74
C LEU A 148 10.59 -12.80 -30.14
N ASN A 149 11.09 -11.60 -29.83
CA ASN A 149 10.39 -10.34 -30.04
C ASN A 149 11.30 -9.30 -30.72
N ASP A 150 10.70 -8.30 -31.34
CA ASP A 150 11.36 -7.14 -31.95
C ASP A 150 11.72 -6.05 -30.93
N LYS A 151 11.34 -6.23 -29.66
CA LYS A 151 11.59 -5.32 -28.54
C LYS A 151 11.98 -6.10 -27.28
N PRO A 152 12.74 -5.47 -26.36
CA PRO A 152 12.99 -6.04 -25.04
C PRO A 152 11.72 -6.26 -24.22
N GLY A 153 11.78 -7.22 -23.30
CA GLY A 153 10.69 -7.55 -22.39
C GLY A 153 10.83 -8.95 -21.83
N THR A 154 9.98 -9.31 -20.88
CA THR A 154 9.93 -10.66 -20.33
C THR A 154 8.50 -11.15 -20.25
N ARG A 155 8.30 -12.43 -20.55
CA ARG A 155 7.04 -13.15 -20.37
C ARG A 155 7.32 -14.36 -19.49
N VAL A 156 6.54 -14.54 -18.45
CA VAL A 156 6.62 -15.70 -17.55
C VAL A 156 5.39 -16.54 -17.76
N LEU A 157 5.58 -17.78 -18.21
CA LEU A 157 4.51 -18.75 -18.38
C LEU A 157 4.46 -19.68 -17.17
N PHE A 158 3.26 -19.91 -16.65
CA PHE A 158 3.02 -20.78 -15.52
C PHE A 158 2.20 -21.99 -15.94
N SER A 159 2.60 -23.17 -15.48
CA SER A 159 1.88 -24.42 -15.77
C SER A 159 1.63 -25.25 -14.52
N ASN A 160 0.68 -26.18 -14.63
CA ASN A 160 0.17 -26.97 -13.50
C ASN A 160 -0.35 -26.06 -12.38
N LEU A 161 -1.29 -25.18 -12.76
CA LEU A 161 -1.87 -24.16 -11.89
C LEU A 161 -2.74 -24.80 -10.80
N ARG A 162 -2.72 -24.18 -9.63
CA ARG A 162 -3.46 -24.59 -8.43
C ARG A 162 -4.53 -23.58 -8.03
N ILE A 163 -4.74 -22.56 -8.87
CA ILE A 163 -5.73 -21.51 -8.72
C ILE A 163 -6.77 -21.62 -9.83
N SER A 164 -8.01 -21.26 -9.50
CA SER A 164 -9.13 -21.18 -10.43
C SER A 164 -9.29 -19.79 -11.03
N ALA A 165 -10.05 -19.69 -12.13
CA ALA A 165 -10.42 -18.41 -12.72
C ALA A 165 -11.28 -17.55 -11.76
N GLU A 166 -12.11 -18.19 -10.94
CA GLU A 166 -12.91 -17.49 -9.93
C GLU A 166 -12.03 -16.85 -8.85
N GLU A 167 -11.04 -17.58 -8.33
CA GLU A 167 -10.06 -17.01 -7.39
C GLU A 167 -9.25 -15.86 -8.04
N LEU A 168 -8.90 -15.98 -9.32
CA LEU A 168 -8.19 -14.92 -10.03
C LEU A 168 -9.04 -13.64 -10.11
N GLU A 169 -10.31 -13.76 -10.51
CA GLU A 169 -11.23 -12.65 -10.73
C GLU A 169 -11.77 -12.03 -9.44
N GLN A 170 -12.17 -12.85 -8.48
CA GLN A 170 -12.85 -12.38 -7.26
C GLN A 170 -11.90 -12.06 -6.11
N GLU A 171 -10.67 -12.57 -6.16
CA GLU A 171 -9.74 -12.44 -5.04
C GLU A 171 -8.41 -11.82 -5.41
N ILE A 172 -7.76 -12.28 -6.48
CA ILE A 172 -6.41 -11.81 -6.86
C ILE A 172 -6.48 -10.45 -7.55
N ILE A 173 -7.35 -10.26 -8.55
CA ILE A 173 -7.47 -8.97 -9.25
C ILE A 173 -7.84 -7.83 -8.29
N PRO A 174 -8.82 -7.98 -7.38
CA PRO A 174 -9.10 -6.98 -6.35
C PRO A 174 -7.89 -6.71 -5.44
N TYR A 175 -7.14 -7.75 -5.07
CA TYR A 175 -5.90 -7.57 -4.31
C TYR A 175 -4.87 -6.74 -5.09
N LEU A 176 -4.65 -7.05 -6.38
CA LEU A 176 -3.72 -6.30 -7.22
C LEU A 176 -4.15 -4.84 -7.38
N LYS A 177 -5.45 -4.60 -7.53
CA LYS A 177 -6.02 -3.25 -7.57
C LYS A 177 -5.63 -2.45 -6.31
N SER A 178 -5.86 -3.01 -5.12
CA SER A 178 -5.54 -2.34 -3.86
C SER A 178 -4.03 -2.21 -3.62
N GLU A 179 -3.24 -3.19 -4.07
CA GLU A 179 -1.76 -3.17 -4.00
C GLU A 179 -1.14 -2.05 -4.86
N PHE A 180 -1.65 -1.87 -6.09
CA PHE A 180 -1.02 -1.02 -7.11
C PHE A 180 -1.72 0.33 -7.33
N CYS A 181 -2.91 0.57 -6.79
CA CYS A 181 -3.68 1.81 -7.01
C CYS A 181 -2.87 3.09 -6.74
N TRP A 182 -2.18 3.16 -5.60
CA TRP A 182 -1.36 4.32 -5.24
C TRP A 182 -0.18 4.53 -6.20
N PHE A 183 0.40 3.44 -6.72
CA PHE A 183 1.55 3.45 -7.61
C PHE A 183 1.17 3.83 -9.04
N LEU A 184 0.03 3.32 -9.52
CA LEU A 184 -0.54 3.69 -10.81
C LEU A 184 -1.01 5.14 -10.82
N GLU A 185 -1.58 5.64 -9.72
CA GLU A 185 -1.94 7.05 -9.59
C GLU A 185 -0.68 7.95 -9.54
N LEU A 186 0.37 7.54 -8.82
CA LEU A 186 1.68 8.24 -8.81
C LEU A 186 2.25 8.41 -10.23
N ASN A 187 2.19 7.35 -11.03
CA ASN A 187 2.83 7.27 -12.35
C ASN A 187 1.85 7.47 -13.52
N LYS A 188 0.65 7.98 -13.26
CA LYS A 188 -0.40 8.16 -14.26
C LYS A 188 0.04 8.99 -15.46
N LYS A 189 0.83 10.04 -15.22
CA LYS A 189 1.40 10.91 -16.29
C LYS A 189 2.53 10.25 -17.08
N ASN A 190 3.14 9.19 -16.54
CA ASN A 190 4.18 8.40 -17.20
C ASN A 190 3.59 7.18 -17.93
N ASN A 191 2.25 7.10 -18.06
CA ASN A 191 1.51 6.03 -18.73
C ASN A 191 1.75 4.62 -18.16
N TYR A 192 2.02 4.52 -16.86
CA TYR A 192 2.14 3.23 -16.21
C TYR A 192 0.78 2.53 -16.16
N SER A 193 0.74 1.25 -16.50
CA SER A 193 -0.50 0.47 -16.55
C SER A 193 -0.29 -1.01 -16.20
N ILE A 194 -1.35 -1.63 -15.70
CA ILE A 194 -1.48 -3.08 -15.59
C ILE A 194 -2.66 -3.47 -16.49
N LEU A 195 -2.46 -4.48 -17.33
CA LEU A 195 -3.50 -5.07 -18.17
C LEU A 195 -3.88 -6.44 -17.61
N VAL A 196 -5.16 -6.78 -17.65
CA VAL A 196 -5.66 -8.12 -17.38
C VAL A 196 -6.48 -8.57 -18.58
N ASN A 197 -6.04 -9.61 -19.29
CA ASN A 197 -6.63 -10.06 -20.56
C ASN A 197 -6.88 -8.89 -21.54
N GLY A 198 -5.88 -8.01 -21.70
CA GLY A 198 -5.97 -6.81 -22.54
C GLY A 198 -6.80 -5.65 -21.98
N VAL A 199 -7.44 -5.78 -20.81
CA VAL A 199 -8.24 -4.71 -20.18
C VAL A 199 -7.41 -4.00 -19.12
N ILE A 200 -7.40 -2.66 -19.13
CA ILE A 200 -6.70 -1.87 -18.11
C ILE A 200 -7.31 -2.15 -16.73
N LEU A 201 -6.44 -2.45 -15.76
CA LEU A 201 -6.79 -2.58 -14.35
C LEU A 201 -7.22 -1.21 -13.80
N ASP A 202 -8.52 -0.97 -13.81
CA ASP A 202 -9.11 0.25 -13.26
C ASP A 202 -9.19 0.19 -11.74
N TYR A 203 -8.56 1.15 -11.06
CA TYR A 203 -8.57 1.31 -9.60
C TYR A 203 -9.49 2.43 -9.11
N THR A 204 -10.20 3.13 -10.00
CA THR A 204 -10.99 4.31 -9.65
C THR A 204 -12.12 4.01 -8.67
N ASP A 205 -12.65 2.78 -8.70
CA ASP A 205 -13.63 2.29 -7.73
C ASP A 205 -13.07 2.14 -6.31
N ASN A 206 -11.75 2.07 -6.12
CA ASN A 206 -11.10 2.10 -4.81
C ASN A 206 -10.89 3.53 -4.25
N ILE A 207 -11.17 4.57 -5.03
CA ILE A 207 -11.09 5.97 -4.56
C ILE A 207 -12.36 6.29 -3.75
N GLN A 208 -12.18 6.70 -2.49
CA GLN A 208 -13.26 7.12 -1.59
C GLN A 208 -13.54 8.63 -1.70
N ASP A 209 -12.50 9.44 -1.70
CA ASP A 209 -12.52 10.90 -1.89
C ASP A 209 -11.23 11.31 -2.60
N TYR A 210 -11.25 12.41 -3.33
CA TYR A 210 -10.03 12.98 -3.89
C TYR A 210 -10.16 14.49 -4.11
N GLU A 211 -9.02 15.16 -4.16
CA GLU A 211 -8.95 16.57 -4.49
C GLU A 211 -7.70 16.81 -5.33
N ASP A 212 -7.87 17.32 -6.54
CA ASP A 212 -6.80 17.51 -7.52
C ASP A 212 -6.64 19.00 -7.84
N GLY A 213 -5.42 19.39 -8.20
CA GLY A 213 -5.11 20.77 -8.58
C GLY A 213 -5.04 21.76 -7.42
N LEU A 214 -4.86 21.29 -6.18
CA LEU A 214 -4.62 22.15 -5.02
C LEU A 214 -3.29 22.91 -5.20
N LEU A 215 -3.30 24.23 -5.03
CA LEU A 215 -2.10 25.05 -5.14
C LEU A 215 -1.71 25.61 -3.77
N ILE A 216 -0.49 25.31 -3.33
CA ILE A 216 0.13 25.94 -2.17
C ILE A 216 1.24 26.85 -2.68
N ARG A 217 1.12 28.14 -2.38
CA ARG A 217 2.12 29.16 -2.73
C ARG A 217 2.86 29.61 -1.47
N TYR A 218 4.19 29.60 -1.53
CA TYR A 218 5.02 30.26 -0.55
C TYR A 218 5.42 31.63 -1.10
N GLU A 219 4.84 32.70 -0.56
CA GLU A 219 4.90 34.04 -1.15
C GLU A 219 6.33 34.61 -1.23
N ASP A 220 7.16 34.43 -0.18
CA ASP A 220 8.47 35.08 -0.11
C ASP A 220 9.42 34.68 -1.26
N SER A 221 9.31 33.44 -1.74
CA SER A 221 10.08 32.94 -2.89
C SER A 221 9.23 32.66 -4.13
N SER A 222 7.93 32.97 -4.08
CA SER A 222 6.95 32.65 -5.12
C SER A 222 6.93 31.16 -5.53
N THR A 223 7.41 30.27 -4.66
CA THR A 223 7.45 28.82 -4.91
C THR A 223 6.03 28.27 -4.90
N VAL A 224 5.70 27.43 -5.90
CA VAL A 224 4.38 26.81 -6.05
C VAL A 224 4.49 25.30 -5.93
N PHE A 225 3.60 24.72 -5.14
CA PHE A 225 3.39 23.28 -5.02
C PHE A 225 2.00 22.93 -5.53
N LYS A 226 1.92 22.00 -6.49
CA LYS A 226 0.66 21.43 -6.97
C LYS A 226 0.42 20.11 -6.25
N LEU A 227 -0.72 20.01 -5.57
CA LEU A 227 -1.07 18.88 -4.74
C LEU A 227 -2.26 18.13 -5.33
N LYS A 228 -2.20 16.82 -5.19
CA LYS A 228 -3.33 15.92 -5.34
C LYS A 228 -3.45 15.05 -4.09
N PHE A 229 -4.62 15.06 -3.49
CA PHE A 229 -4.99 14.19 -2.38
C PHE A 229 -5.89 13.08 -2.90
N VAL A 230 -5.64 11.85 -2.46
CA VAL A 230 -6.51 10.70 -2.73
C VAL A 230 -6.73 9.93 -1.43
N GLN A 231 -7.99 9.70 -1.09
CA GLN A 231 -8.41 8.79 -0.03
C GLN A 231 -8.84 7.46 -0.64
N TRP A 232 -8.37 6.36 -0.05
CA TRP A 232 -8.65 5.01 -0.52
C TRP A 232 -9.72 4.34 0.36
N LYS A 233 -10.54 3.48 -0.25
CA LYS A 233 -11.55 2.68 0.47
C LYS A 233 -10.91 1.56 1.27
N GLU A 234 -9.86 0.96 0.70
CA GLU A 234 -9.17 -0.20 1.27
C GLU A 234 -7.73 0.12 1.68
N SER A 235 -7.16 -0.80 2.46
CA SER A 235 -5.75 -0.76 2.85
C SER A 235 -4.83 -0.94 1.64
N LEU A 236 -3.73 -0.19 1.60
CA LEU A 236 -2.68 -0.32 0.58
C LEU A 236 -1.69 -1.47 0.89
N HIS A 237 -2.16 -2.49 1.60
CA HIS A 237 -1.43 -3.67 2.06
C HIS A 237 -0.10 -3.35 2.78
N LYS A 238 1.04 -3.52 2.10
CA LYS A 238 2.38 -3.26 2.64
C LYS A 238 2.71 -1.76 2.64
N GLU A 239 2.05 -0.98 1.80
CA GLU A 239 2.25 0.46 1.72
C GLU A 239 1.41 1.17 2.80
N LEU A 240 2.04 2.10 3.52
CA LEU A 240 1.35 2.98 4.44
C LEU A 240 1.05 4.31 3.75
N SER A 241 0.18 5.12 4.33
CA SER A 241 -0.16 6.44 3.77
C SER A 241 1.08 7.32 3.68
N LYS A 242 1.38 7.85 2.49
CA LYS A 242 2.58 8.65 2.23
C LYS A 242 2.30 9.91 1.44
N ALA A 243 3.21 10.87 1.59
CA ALA A 243 3.38 11.98 0.67
C ALA A 243 4.50 11.62 -0.32
N TYR A 244 4.22 11.73 -1.62
CA TYR A 244 5.15 11.50 -2.72
C TYR A 244 5.52 12.86 -3.31
N PHE A 245 6.82 13.14 -3.38
CA PHE A 245 7.37 14.39 -3.89
C PHE A 245 7.87 14.18 -5.32
N ILE A 246 7.33 14.94 -6.26
CA ILE A 246 7.46 14.74 -7.70
C ILE A 246 7.99 16.02 -8.32
N ASN A 247 9.00 15.93 -9.19
CA ASN A 247 9.51 17.11 -9.88
C ASN A 247 8.70 17.46 -11.14
N GLU A 248 9.08 18.53 -11.82
CA GLU A 248 8.44 19.00 -13.06
C GLU A 248 8.53 18.02 -14.23
N LYS A 249 9.39 17.00 -14.14
CA LYS A 249 9.56 15.92 -15.12
C LYS A 249 8.72 14.68 -14.78
N ASN A 250 7.80 14.79 -13.81
CA ASN A 250 6.98 13.68 -13.31
C ASN A 250 7.81 12.51 -12.74
N LEU A 251 9.02 12.81 -12.23
CA LEU A 251 9.86 11.83 -11.56
C LEU A 251 9.65 11.93 -10.05
N GLU A 252 9.40 10.79 -9.41
CA GLU A 252 9.36 10.70 -7.96
C GLU A 252 10.77 10.92 -7.40
N MET A 253 10.93 12.03 -6.69
CA MET A 253 12.18 12.41 -6.06
C MET A 253 12.33 11.76 -4.68
N HIS A 254 11.24 11.69 -3.92
CA HIS A 254 11.22 11.18 -2.55
C HIS A 254 9.80 10.78 -2.10
N LYS A 255 9.69 10.01 -1.01
CA LYS A 255 8.43 9.74 -0.29
C LYS A 255 8.62 9.69 1.22
N GLU A 256 7.62 10.16 1.96
CA GLU A 256 7.60 10.16 3.42
C GLU A 256 6.25 9.70 3.97
N TYR A 257 6.26 9.07 5.14
CA TYR A 257 5.02 8.74 5.84
C TYR A 257 4.26 10.00 6.25
N THR A 258 2.95 9.99 6.10
CA THR A 258 2.11 11.02 6.69
C THR A 258 1.99 10.82 8.21
N THR A 259 1.61 11.89 8.91
CA THR A 259 1.42 11.91 10.37
C THR A 259 0.18 11.15 10.85
N LEU A 260 -0.65 10.66 9.92
CA LEU A 260 -1.92 10.01 10.18
C LEU A 260 -1.87 8.48 10.06
N ASN A 261 -0.68 7.90 9.93
CA ASN A 261 -0.54 6.45 9.98
C ASN A 261 -0.77 5.88 11.38
N LYS A 262 -1.21 4.62 11.43
CA LYS A 262 -1.44 3.84 12.66
C LYS A 262 -2.45 4.50 13.62
N LYS A 263 -3.34 5.37 13.15
CA LYS A 263 -4.38 5.99 14.00
C LYS A 263 -5.53 5.03 14.37
N ALA A 264 -5.42 3.77 13.92
CA ALA A 264 -6.40 2.68 14.08
C ALA A 264 -7.83 3.07 13.65
N ASP A 265 -7.90 4.03 12.73
CA ASP A 265 -9.00 4.24 11.82
C ASP A 265 -8.63 3.58 10.47
N GLU A 266 -9.64 3.24 9.69
CA GLU A 266 -9.50 2.74 8.32
C GLU A 266 -9.27 3.92 7.35
N TYR A 267 -8.42 4.88 7.74
CA TYR A 267 -8.16 6.10 6.98
C TYR A 267 -6.89 5.99 6.14
N PHE A 268 -7.05 5.45 4.92
CA PHE A 268 -5.96 5.25 3.97
C PHE A 268 -5.92 6.41 2.97
N HIS A 269 -4.73 6.96 2.72
CA HIS A 269 -4.59 8.10 1.81
C HIS A 269 -3.20 8.21 1.20
N SER A 270 -3.13 8.92 0.08
CA SER A 270 -1.89 9.30 -0.61
C SER A 270 -1.93 10.78 -0.96
N VAL A 271 -0.79 11.45 -0.83
CA VAL A 271 -0.63 12.85 -1.24
C VAL A 271 0.46 12.91 -2.30
N TYR A 272 0.16 13.45 -3.46
CA TYR A 272 1.11 13.65 -4.56
C TYR A 272 1.41 15.14 -4.65
N ILE A 273 2.69 15.51 -4.57
CA ILE A 273 3.13 16.89 -4.49
C ILE A 273 4.12 17.15 -5.61
N GLU A 274 3.70 17.93 -6.60
CA GLU A 274 4.47 18.30 -7.78
C GLU A 274 5.05 19.72 -7.63
N SER A 275 6.36 19.87 -7.81
CA SER A 275 7.02 21.17 -7.84
C SER A 275 8.44 21.09 -8.41
N GLU A 276 8.86 22.12 -9.16
CA GLU A 276 10.26 22.33 -9.55
C GLU A 276 11.21 22.45 -8.34
N PHE A 277 10.65 22.76 -7.16
CA PHE A 277 11.39 22.88 -5.92
C PHE A 277 12.19 21.60 -5.58
N PHE A 278 11.74 20.43 -6.05
CA PHE A 278 12.32 19.14 -5.72
C PHE A 278 13.48 18.68 -6.62
N THR A 279 13.78 19.35 -7.74
CA THR A 279 14.79 18.87 -8.71
C THR A 279 16.21 18.83 -8.17
N ASP A 280 16.59 19.75 -7.28
CA ASP A 280 17.90 19.82 -6.62
C ASP A 280 17.80 19.81 -5.08
N PHE A 281 16.76 19.17 -4.55
CA PHE A 281 16.47 19.16 -3.12
C PHE A 281 17.22 18.05 -2.38
N ASP A 282 17.93 18.39 -1.30
CA ASP A 282 18.59 17.40 -0.43
C ASP A 282 17.60 16.81 0.58
N PHE A 283 17.08 15.62 0.25
CA PHE A 283 16.24 14.82 1.16
C PHE A 283 17.04 14.03 2.22
N SER A 284 18.37 13.99 2.13
CA SER A 284 19.25 13.23 3.03
C SER A 284 19.67 14.01 4.28
N GLY A 285 19.60 15.35 4.22
CA GLY A 285 19.95 16.20 5.35
C GLY A 285 19.01 16.04 6.54
N SER A 286 19.57 15.91 7.74
CA SER A 286 18.80 16.03 8.98
C SER A 286 18.53 17.52 9.29
N GLU A 287 17.51 17.83 10.09
CA GLU A 287 17.23 19.23 10.52
C GLU A 287 18.41 19.89 11.25
N PHE A 288 19.42 19.10 11.66
CA PHE A 288 20.59 19.51 12.44
C PHE A 288 21.91 19.51 11.65
N ASP A 289 21.90 19.20 10.35
CA ASP A 289 23.12 19.27 9.53
C ASP A 289 23.53 20.73 9.32
N THR A 290 24.53 21.15 10.09
CA THR A 290 25.18 22.48 10.03
C THR A 290 26.29 22.55 8.99
N GLN A 291 26.60 21.44 8.31
CA GLN A 291 27.53 21.44 7.18
C GLN A 291 26.82 21.87 5.91
N VAL A 292 27.28 22.98 5.34
CA VAL A 292 26.84 23.52 4.05
C VAL A 292 27.21 22.51 2.95
N LYS A 293 26.31 21.56 2.67
CA LYS A 293 26.35 20.81 1.42
C LYS A 293 26.04 21.77 0.28
N LEU A 294 26.59 21.50 -0.91
CA LEU A 294 26.42 22.29 -2.14
C LEU A 294 24.96 22.46 -2.62
N TYR A 295 23.97 21.86 -1.93
CA TYR A 295 22.55 21.99 -2.25
C TYR A 295 21.92 23.17 -1.51
N HIS A 296 21.30 24.10 -2.25
CA HIS A 296 20.67 25.29 -1.68
C HIS A 296 19.32 25.00 -0.98
N ARG A 297 18.70 23.84 -1.22
CA ARG A 297 17.35 23.50 -0.71
C ARG A 297 17.36 22.16 0.02
N SER A 298 16.74 22.11 1.19
CA SER A 298 16.67 20.90 2.03
C SER A 298 15.45 20.95 2.95
N LYS A 299 15.30 19.94 3.83
CA LYS A 299 14.20 19.89 4.80
C LYS A 299 14.15 21.09 5.75
N SER A 300 15.26 21.81 5.93
CA SER A 300 15.28 23.03 6.75
C SER A 300 14.74 24.26 6.04
N SER A 301 14.57 24.22 4.70
CA SER A 301 14.07 25.32 3.88
C SER A 301 12.67 25.79 4.35
N PRO A 302 12.45 27.12 4.49
CA PRO A 302 11.16 27.68 4.88
C PRO A 302 9.99 27.20 4.00
N GLU A 303 10.21 27.07 2.69
CA GLU A 303 9.22 26.57 1.73
C GLU A 303 8.75 25.16 2.08
N PHE A 304 9.69 24.27 2.42
CA PHE A 304 9.39 22.88 2.74
C PHE A 304 8.67 22.75 4.08
N LYS A 305 9.09 23.51 5.11
CA LYS A 305 8.39 23.57 6.39
C LYS A 305 6.97 24.10 6.25
N TYR A 306 6.79 25.13 5.42
CA TYR A 306 5.48 25.69 5.11
C TYR A 306 4.60 24.66 4.39
N LEU A 307 5.14 23.98 3.38
CA LEU A 307 4.46 22.89 2.67
C LEU A 307 4.03 21.79 3.65
N GLN A 308 4.92 21.28 4.49
CA GLN A 308 4.61 20.22 5.46
C GLN A 308 3.51 20.65 6.42
N LYS A 309 3.54 21.91 6.91
CA LYS A 309 2.47 22.46 7.75
C LYS A 309 1.13 22.43 7.00
N LYS A 310 1.09 22.92 5.76
CA LYS A 310 -0.13 22.98 4.96
C LYS A 310 -0.68 21.60 4.58
N VAL A 311 0.19 20.64 4.25
CA VAL A 311 -0.20 19.24 4.01
C VAL A 311 -0.79 18.63 5.27
N ASN A 312 -0.19 18.85 6.44
CA ASN A 312 -0.74 18.35 7.71
C ASN A 312 -2.08 18.99 8.06
N GLU A 313 -2.26 20.30 7.82
CA GLU A 313 -3.56 21.00 7.98
C GLU A 313 -4.64 20.38 7.08
N LEU A 314 -4.34 20.17 5.80
CA LEU A 314 -5.24 19.52 4.83
C LEU A 314 -5.64 18.11 5.30
N LEU A 315 -4.65 17.30 5.66
CA LEU A 315 -4.86 15.91 6.09
C LEU A 315 -5.71 15.83 7.36
N ARG A 316 -5.47 16.71 8.34
CA ARG A 316 -6.28 16.80 9.57
C ARG A 316 -7.73 17.17 9.25
N ALA A 317 -7.95 18.15 8.36
CA ALA A 317 -9.29 18.55 7.95
C ALA A 317 -10.05 17.42 7.25
N LYS A 318 -9.40 16.74 6.28
CA LYS A 318 -9.97 15.59 5.57
C LYS A 318 -10.28 14.42 6.51
N ARG A 319 -9.37 14.07 7.43
CA ARG A 319 -9.61 13.04 8.44
C ARG A 319 -10.78 13.40 9.36
N LYS A 320 -10.89 14.66 9.81
CA LYS A 320 -12.01 15.10 10.67
C LYS A 320 -13.36 14.95 9.94
N ALA A 321 -13.43 15.28 8.65
CA ALA A 321 -14.62 15.07 7.84
C ALA A 321 -14.94 13.56 7.68
N PHE A 322 -13.93 12.75 7.37
CA PHE A 322 -14.08 11.30 7.27
C PHE A 322 -14.61 10.66 8.56
N LEU A 323 -14.03 11.01 9.72
CA LEU A 323 -14.46 10.44 11.00
C LEU A 323 -15.91 10.78 11.34
N LYS A 324 -16.40 11.98 10.96
CA LYS A 324 -17.80 12.39 11.14
C LYS A 324 -18.80 11.60 10.31
N GLU A 325 -18.40 11.20 9.11
CA GLU A 325 -19.21 10.36 8.23
C GLU A 325 -19.13 8.89 8.68
N TYR A 326 -17.92 8.41 8.95
CA TYR A 326 -17.67 7.03 9.34
C TYR A 326 -18.30 6.68 10.68
N SER A 327 -18.30 7.61 11.65
CA SER A 327 -18.92 7.40 12.95
C SER A 327 -20.43 7.10 12.83
N SER A 328 -21.12 7.66 11.83
CA SER A 328 -22.51 7.29 11.52
C SER A 328 -22.62 5.87 10.96
N ARG A 329 -21.78 5.49 9.99
CA ARG A 329 -21.77 4.12 9.41
C ARG A 329 -21.39 3.06 10.44
N LEU A 330 -20.48 3.39 11.37
CA LEU A 330 -20.09 2.51 12.47
C LEU A 330 -21.29 2.15 13.35
N LEU A 331 -22.15 3.12 13.65
CA LEU A 331 -23.34 2.89 14.47
C LEU A 331 -24.36 2.01 13.76
N GLU A 332 -24.55 2.18 12.46
CA GLU A 332 -25.40 1.28 11.64
C GLU A 332 -24.87 -0.16 11.66
N ARG A 333 -23.55 -0.35 11.59
CA ARG A 333 -22.92 -1.67 11.75
C ARG A 333 -23.15 -2.22 13.16
N TYR A 334 -23.01 -1.40 14.21
CA TYR A 334 -23.24 -1.84 15.58
C TYR A 334 -24.70 -2.25 15.83
N GLU A 335 -25.65 -1.59 15.18
CA GLU A 335 -27.05 -1.99 15.20
C GLU A 335 -27.24 -3.35 14.50
N LYS A 336 -26.71 -3.50 13.28
CA LYS A 336 -26.79 -4.75 12.51
C LYS A 336 -26.14 -5.94 13.22
N ASP A 337 -25.00 -5.71 13.87
CA ASP A 337 -24.24 -6.73 14.59
C ASP A 337 -24.81 -7.03 15.99
N GLY A 338 -25.91 -6.36 16.38
CA GLY A 338 -26.54 -6.53 17.68
C GLY A 338 -25.64 -6.12 18.85
N ILE A 339 -24.72 -5.17 18.63
CA ILE A 339 -23.82 -4.62 19.64
C ILE A 339 -24.56 -3.59 20.52
N LEU A 340 -25.47 -2.83 19.92
CA LEU A 340 -26.31 -1.89 20.65
C LEU A 340 -27.29 -2.66 21.55
N LEU A 341 -27.51 -2.14 22.75
CA LEU A 341 -28.44 -2.74 23.71
C LEU A 341 -29.87 -2.77 23.13
N PRO A 342 -30.61 -3.88 23.27
CA PRO A 342 -31.99 -3.95 22.80
C PRO A 342 -32.85 -2.87 23.44
N ALA A 343 -33.73 -2.24 22.65
CA ALA A 343 -34.77 -1.40 23.19
C ALA A 343 -35.70 -2.23 24.09
N GLY A 344 -35.49 -2.22 25.41
CA GLY A 344 -36.47 -2.78 26.36
C GLY A 344 -35.95 -3.57 27.55
N THR A 345 -34.64 -3.73 27.76
CA THR A 345 -34.15 -4.42 28.98
C THR A 345 -34.09 -3.47 30.18
N GLY A 346 -35.28 -3.14 30.74
CA GLY A 346 -35.45 -2.62 32.11
C GLY A 346 -35.43 -1.09 32.29
N LEU A 347 -36.56 -0.56 32.79
CA LEU A 347 -36.86 0.84 33.18
C LEU A 347 -36.70 1.87 32.05
N VAL A 348 -37.63 1.81 31.09
CA VAL A 348 -37.91 2.79 30.04
C VAL A 348 -36.64 3.26 29.31
N PRO A 349 -36.23 2.59 28.22
CA PRO A 349 -35.32 3.19 27.26
C PRO A 349 -36.07 4.33 26.59
N GLY A 350 -36.03 5.52 27.19
CA GLY A 350 -36.55 6.71 26.55
C GLY A 350 -35.80 6.88 25.24
N VAL A 351 -36.50 7.20 24.16
CA VAL A 351 -35.91 7.55 22.85
C VAL A 351 -34.73 8.53 23.01
N LYS A 352 -34.77 9.37 24.05
CA LYS A 352 -33.69 10.27 24.49
C LYS A 352 -32.42 9.54 24.97
N ARG A 353 -32.52 8.53 25.84
CA ARG A 353 -31.38 7.72 26.37
C ARG A 353 -30.56 7.11 25.23
N ASN A 354 -31.25 6.53 24.25
CA ASN A 354 -30.62 5.89 23.09
C ASN A 354 -29.96 6.94 22.19
N LYS A 355 -30.62 8.07 21.92
CA LYS A 355 -30.02 9.19 21.16
C LYS A 355 -28.76 9.76 21.83
N ASP A 356 -28.78 9.92 23.15
CA ASP A 356 -27.65 10.45 23.91
C ASP A 356 -26.46 9.46 23.87
N LEU A 357 -26.70 8.16 24.06
CA LEU A 357 -25.67 7.12 23.93
C LEU A 357 -25.07 7.09 22.52
N LEU A 358 -25.90 7.12 21.47
CA LEU A 358 -25.43 7.13 20.08
C LEU A 358 -24.61 8.38 19.76
N SER A 359 -25.05 9.57 20.21
CA SER A 359 -24.31 10.82 20.04
C SER A 359 -22.94 10.76 20.71
N ILE A 360 -22.87 10.14 21.88
CA ILE A 360 -21.63 10.03 22.64
C ILE A 360 -20.70 9.01 21.99
N LEU A 361 -21.19 7.83 21.59
CA LEU A 361 -20.39 6.87 20.82
C LEU A 361 -19.84 7.49 19.54
N LYS A 362 -20.64 8.30 18.85
CA LYS A 362 -20.22 9.04 17.65
C LYS A 362 -19.04 9.98 17.95
N THR A 363 -19.19 10.81 18.98
CA THR A 363 -18.19 11.77 19.44
C THR A 363 -16.91 11.07 19.88
N PHE A 364 -17.04 9.97 20.63
CA PHE A 364 -15.91 9.17 21.11
C PHE A 364 -15.12 8.57 19.97
N TYR A 365 -15.80 8.06 18.95
CA TYR A 365 -15.12 7.55 17.76
C TYR A 365 -14.43 8.68 17.00
N GLU A 366 -15.06 9.85 16.88
CA GLU A 366 -14.47 11.02 16.22
C GLU A 366 -13.18 11.52 16.91
N ILE A 367 -13.15 11.48 18.24
CA ILE A 367 -11.97 11.87 19.04
C ILE A 367 -10.92 10.75 19.03
N GLN A 368 -11.31 9.52 19.36
CA GLN A 368 -10.39 8.39 19.44
C GLN A 368 -10.96 7.09 18.83
N PRO A 369 -10.77 6.89 17.52
CA PRO A 369 -11.17 5.65 16.84
C PRO A 369 -10.52 4.39 17.44
N ARG A 370 -9.29 4.52 17.98
CA ARG A 370 -8.52 3.41 18.54
C ARG A 370 -9.27 2.64 19.63
N LEU A 371 -10.11 3.31 20.42
CA LEU A 371 -10.89 2.68 21.50
C LEU A 371 -11.89 1.65 20.98
N PHE A 372 -12.24 1.69 19.70
CA PHE A 372 -13.23 0.83 19.07
C PHE A 372 -12.62 -0.10 18.00
N SER A 373 -11.32 0.03 17.76
CA SER A 373 -10.58 -0.71 16.73
C SER A 373 -10.17 -2.11 17.21
N ASN A 374 -10.20 -3.10 16.33
CA ASN A 374 -9.74 -4.48 16.58
C ASN A 374 -10.36 -5.19 17.80
N LEU A 375 -11.58 -4.80 18.19
CA LEU A 375 -12.33 -5.43 19.28
C LEU A 375 -13.26 -6.53 18.77
N SER A 376 -13.37 -7.62 19.53
CA SER A 376 -14.40 -8.64 19.31
C SER A 376 -15.81 -8.08 19.54
N ILE A 377 -16.83 -8.76 19.01
CA ILE A 377 -18.23 -8.36 19.21
C ILE A 377 -18.57 -8.24 20.71
N ASP A 378 -18.09 -9.19 21.52
CA ASP A 378 -18.33 -9.17 22.97
C ASP A 378 -17.63 -8.00 23.67
N GLN A 379 -16.39 -7.69 23.27
CA GLN A 379 -15.68 -6.52 23.81
C GLN A 379 -16.39 -5.21 23.46
N LYS A 380 -16.89 -5.08 22.22
CA LYS A 380 -17.69 -3.92 21.80
C LYS A 380 -18.96 -3.81 22.63
N LYS A 381 -19.69 -4.91 22.85
CA LYS A 381 -20.88 -4.96 23.72
C LYS A 381 -20.56 -4.52 25.14
N THR A 382 -19.46 -5.01 25.72
CA THR A 382 -19.02 -4.62 27.06
C THR A 382 -18.75 -3.13 27.16
N ILE A 383 -17.98 -2.54 26.22
CA ILE A 383 -17.68 -1.10 26.23
C ILE A 383 -18.96 -0.28 26.11
N VAL A 384 -19.85 -0.63 25.17
CA VAL A 384 -21.12 0.07 24.96
C VAL A 384 -22.00 -0.01 26.22
N ALA A 385 -22.09 -1.17 26.87
CA ALA A 385 -22.87 -1.34 28.10
C ALA A 385 -22.28 -0.57 29.30
N LEU A 386 -20.96 -0.54 29.43
CA LEU A 386 -20.28 0.25 30.47
C LEU A 386 -20.48 1.74 30.25
N LEU A 387 -20.35 2.22 29.02
CA LEU A 387 -20.62 3.61 28.66
C LEU A 387 -22.07 3.99 28.94
N ASP A 388 -23.04 3.17 28.53
CA ASP A 388 -24.46 3.39 28.86
C ASP A 388 -24.68 3.47 30.38
N THR A 389 -24.08 2.55 31.15
CA THR A 389 -24.19 2.57 32.61
C THR A 389 -23.61 3.84 33.23
N LEU A 390 -22.41 4.25 32.80
CA LEU A 390 -21.74 5.45 33.33
C LEU A 390 -22.48 6.73 32.96
N LEU A 391 -23.01 6.82 31.73
CA LEU A 391 -23.74 7.98 31.23
C LEU A 391 -25.00 8.27 32.03
N PHE A 392 -25.71 7.24 32.47
CA PHE A 392 -26.93 7.36 33.26
C PHE A 392 -26.70 7.14 34.77
N SER A 393 -25.45 7.32 35.22
CA SER A 393 -25.07 7.32 36.63
C SER A 393 -24.59 8.69 37.10
N ASP A 394 -24.50 8.88 38.41
CA ASP A 394 -23.89 10.06 39.03
C ASP A 394 -22.38 10.20 38.72
N GLN A 395 -21.78 9.18 38.10
CA GLN A 395 -20.38 9.14 37.70
C GLN A 395 -20.14 9.55 36.24
N ARG A 396 -21.11 10.14 35.54
CA ARG A 396 -20.94 10.62 34.15
C ARG A 396 -19.68 11.48 33.94
N LYS A 397 -19.30 12.28 34.95
CA LYS A 397 -18.08 13.12 34.92
C LYS A 397 -16.76 12.33 34.96
N GLN A 398 -16.78 11.07 35.40
CA GLN A 398 -15.61 10.18 35.45
C GLN A 398 -15.22 9.64 34.07
N ILE A 399 -16.09 9.78 33.07
CA ILE A 399 -15.84 9.33 31.71
C ILE A 399 -14.58 10.00 31.12
N VAL A 400 -14.43 11.32 31.27
CA VAL A 400 -13.26 12.04 30.73
C VAL A 400 -11.96 11.63 31.42
N PRO A 401 -11.85 11.62 32.76
CA PRO A 401 -10.65 11.12 33.46
C PRO A 401 -10.27 9.68 33.11
N ILE A 402 -11.24 8.78 32.92
CA ILE A 402 -10.97 7.39 32.52
C ILE A 402 -10.31 7.37 31.15
N LEU A 403 -10.80 8.18 30.20
CA LEU A 403 -10.23 8.25 28.86
C LEU A 403 -8.86 8.91 28.83
N GLU A 404 -8.63 9.94 29.65
CA GLU A 404 -7.31 10.58 29.78
C GLU A 404 -6.24 9.59 30.26
N ASN A 405 -6.60 8.59 31.06
CA ASN A 405 -5.67 7.55 31.48
C ASN A 405 -5.35 6.52 30.37
N ILE A 406 -6.17 6.47 29.33
CA ILE A 406 -6.06 5.49 28.23
C ILE A 406 -5.45 6.17 26.98
N VAL A 407 -5.65 7.48 26.82
CA VAL A 407 -5.42 8.21 25.59
C VAL A 407 -4.91 9.63 25.88
N ASP A 408 -3.83 10.02 25.21
CA ASP A 408 -3.44 11.43 25.12
C ASP A 408 -4.42 12.18 24.21
N MET A 409 -5.20 13.11 24.79
CA MET A 409 -6.15 13.97 24.08
C MET A 409 -5.66 15.41 24.04
N GLU A 410 -5.85 16.10 22.90
CA GLU A 410 -5.59 17.54 22.79
C GLU A 410 -6.64 18.36 23.58
N GLU A 411 -6.29 19.56 24.04
CA GLU A 411 -7.20 20.40 24.86
C GLU A 411 -8.53 20.73 24.15
N GLU A 412 -8.51 20.83 22.82
CA GLU A 412 -9.71 21.05 22.00
C GLU A 412 -10.65 19.84 22.04
N GLU A 413 -10.10 18.62 21.96
CA GLU A 413 -10.85 17.35 22.04
C GLU A 413 -11.49 17.19 23.43
N LYS A 414 -10.78 17.58 24.48
CA LYS A 414 -11.29 17.59 25.87
C LYS A 414 -12.44 18.57 26.05
N ALA A 415 -12.30 19.78 25.50
CA ALA A 415 -13.34 20.79 25.59
C ALA A 415 -14.62 20.35 24.86
N GLU A 416 -14.47 19.75 23.67
CA GLU A 416 -15.58 19.18 22.90
C GLU A 416 -16.28 18.06 23.70
N LEU A 417 -15.52 17.11 24.24
CA LEU A 417 -16.08 15.99 25.02
C LEU A 417 -16.79 16.46 26.31
N ASN A 418 -16.20 17.40 27.04
CA ASN A 418 -16.81 17.97 28.25
C ASN A 418 -18.11 18.72 27.94
N SER A 419 -18.17 19.44 26.82
CA SER A 419 -19.39 20.17 26.43
C SER A 419 -20.59 19.24 26.23
N ILE A 420 -20.35 18.04 25.70
CA ILE A 420 -21.38 17.02 25.42
C ILE A 420 -21.76 16.25 26.69
N LEU A 421 -20.81 16.03 27.60
CA LEU A 421 -21.06 15.33 28.87
C LEU A 421 -21.72 16.21 29.95
N LEU A 422 -21.68 17.54 29.80
CA LEU A 422 -22.29 18.49 30.73
C LEU A 422 -23.69 18.96 30.32
N THR A 423 -24.13 18.70 29.08
CA THR A 423 -25.54 18.75 28.63
C THR A 423 -26.31 17.51 29.03
#